data_AF-A0A524RRY0-F1
#
_entry.id   AF-A0A524RRY0-F1
#
_cell.length_a   1.000
_cell.length_b   1.000
_cell.length_c   1.000
_cell.angle_alpha   90.00
_cell.angle_beta   90.00
_cell.angle_gamma   90.00
#
_symmetry.space_group_name_H-M   'P 1'
#
loop_
_entity.id
_entity.type
_entity.pdbx_description
1 polymer ?
#
loop_
_entity_poly.entity_id
_entity_poly.type
_entity_poly.pdbx_seq_one_letter_code
_entity_poly.pdbx_strand_id
1 'polypeptide(L)'
;MLVLDEVQQYIGESNDRATGFVEVAEALQKEMDSRVLLVASGQSALSSETPQLQKLKDRFRINVQLSDTDVETVVRKVVLQKRADAQVAVQRVLEANAGEISKQLQHTGIKERSEDRQVAAADYPLLPARRRFWEACFRSVDAGGTNSQL
;
A
#
# COMPACT_ATOMS: atom_id res chain seq x y z
N MET A 1 12.16 -4.80 19.26
CA MET A 1 11.09 -4.20 18.44
C MET A 1 9.98 -5.21 18.34
N LEU A 2 8.75 -4.82 18.69
CA LEU A 2 7.55 -5.64 18.58
C LEU A 2 6.65 -5.03 17.51
N VAL A 3 6.26 -5.83 16.52
CA VAL A 3 5.39 -5.39 15.42
C VAL A 3 4.11 -6.18 15.48
N LEU A 4 2.98 -5.49 15.50
CA LEU A 4 1.65 -6.06 15.56
C LEU A 4 0.91 -5.60 14.31
N ASP A 5 0.60 -6.55 13.44
CA ASP A 5 -0.04 -6.29 12.15
C ASP A 5 -1.56 -6.44 12.28
N GLU A 6 -2.31 -5.55 11.62
CA GLU A 6 -3.79 -5.58 11.57
C GLU A 6 -4.42 -5.67 12.98
N VAL A 7 -3.98 -4.82 13.91
CA VAL A 7 -4.38 -4.89 15.35
C VAL A 7 -5.90 -4.82 15.54
N GLN A 8 -6.60 -4.07 14.68
CA GLN A 8 -8.05 -4.00 14.70
C GLN A 8 -8.72 -5.36 14.42
N GLN A 9 -8.08 -6.26 13.67
CA GLN A 9 -8.62 -7.62 13.44
C GLN A 9 -8.54 -8.47 14.71
N TYR A 10 -7.48 -8.32 15.51
CA TYR A 10 -7.37 -8.98 16.81
C TYR A 10 -8.41 -8.45 17.80
N ILE A 11 -8.55 -7.13 17.88
CA ILE A 11 -9.49 -6.45 18.79
C ILE A 11 -10.94 -6.77 18.41
N GLY A 12 -11.30 -6.63 17.12
CA GLY A 12 -12.66 -6.74 16.64
C GLY A 12 -13.61 -5.82 17.44
N GLU A 13 -14.69 -6.39 17.97
CA GLU A 13 -15.64 -5.70 18.84
C GLU A 13 -15.40 -5.97 20.35
N SER A 14 -14.33 -6.72 20.69
CA SER A 14 -14.08 -7.13 22.07
C SER A 14 -13.42 -6.01 22.88
N ASN A 15 -14.18 -5.44 23.82
CA ASN A 15 -13.68 -4.42 24.74
C ASN A 15 -12.54 -4.94 25.64
N ASP A 16 -12.59 -6.21 26.02
CA ASP A 16 -11.56 -6.83 26.87
C ASP A 16 -10.22 -6.93 26.12
N ARG A 17 -10.25 -7.32 24.83
CA ARG A 17 -9.04 -7.36 24.00
C ARG A 17 -8.47 -5.97 23.75
N ALA A 18 -9.32 -4.98 23.54
CA ALA A 18 -8.88 -3.59 23.41
C ALA A 18 -8.19 -3.10 24.69
N THR A 19 -8.79 -3.39 25.84
CA THR A 19 -8.25 -3.00 27.15
C THR A 19 -6.92 -3.68 27.43
N GLY A 20 -6.83 -5.00 27.23
CA GLY A 20 -5.57 -5.73 27.40
C GLY A 20 -4.46 -5.22 26.47
N PHE A 21 -4.81 -4.82 25.24
CA PHE A 21 -3.84 -4.22 24.33
C PHE A 21 -3.33 -2.85 24.82
N VAL A 22 -4.21 -1.99 25.36
CA VAL A 22 -3.81 -0.72 26.00
C VAL A 22 -2.87 -0.97 27.17
N GLU A 23 -3.19 -1.93 28.04
CA GLU A 23 -2.39 -2.25 29.22
C GLU A 23 -1.00 -2.74 28.85
N VAL A 24 -0.90 -3.61 27.83
CA VAL A 24 0.40 -4.07 27.33
C VAL A 24 1.21 -2.91 26.74
N ALA A 25 0.60 -2.03 25.94
CA ALA A 25 1.29 -0.86 25.40
C ALA A 25 1.81 0.07 26.50
N GLU A 26 1.01 0.26 27.56
CA GLU A 26 1.38 1.07 28.71
C GLU A 26 2.50 0.45 29.57
N ALA A 27 2.43 -0.86 29.83
CA ALA A 27 3.46 -1.59 30.54
C ALA A 27 4.80 -1.55 29.79
N LEU A 28 4.77 -1.74 28.46
CA LEU A 28 5.96 -1.61 27.62
C LEU A 28 6.56 -0.20 27.67
N GLN A 29 5.73 0.84 27.75
CA GLN A 29 6.21 2.22 27.85
C GLN A 29 6.83 2.51 29.23
N LYS A 30 6.17 2.09 30.32
CA LYS A 30 6.54 2.46 31.69
C LYS A 30 7.59 1.54 32.30
N GLU A 31 7.45 0.23 32.14
CA GLU A 31 8.27 -0.76 32.82
C GLU A 31 9.58 -1.06 32.08
N MET A 32 9.58 -0.90 30.76
CA MET A 32 10.74 -1.21 29.92
C MET A 32 11.62 0.01 29.60
N ASP A 33 11.40 1.15 30.25
CA ASP A 33 12.21 2.37 30.12
C ASP A 33 12.43 2.79 28.65
N SER A 34 11.39 2.69 27.83
CA SER A 34 11.42 2.95 26.37
C SER A 34 12.44 2.14 25.56
N ARG A 35 12.97 1.02 26.08
CA ARG A 35 13.90 0.13 25.37
C ARG A 35 13.22 -0.78 24.35
N VAL A 36 11.88 -0.81 24.35
CA VAL A 36 11.08 -1.58 23.41
C VAL A 36 10.31 -0.63 22.50
N LEU A 37 10.59 -0.70 21.20
CA LEU A 37 9.77 -0.07 20.18
C LEU A 37 8.57 -0.96 19.86
N LEU A 38 7.36 -0.45 20.10
CA LEU A 38 6.10 -1.05 19.69
C LEU A 38 5.60 -0.37 18.41
N VAL A 39 5.35 -1.16 17.37
CA VAL A 39 4.75 -0.72 16.11
C VAL A 39 3.45 -1.49 15.91
N ALA A 40 2.35 -0.77 15.75
CA ALA A 40 1.05 -1.33 15.43
C ALA A 40 0.60 -0.82 14.07
N SER A 41 0.20 -1.72 13.17
CA SER A 41 -0.46 -1.36 11.91
C SER A 41 -1.97 -1.53 12.05
N GLY A 42 -2.72 -0.77 11.27
CA GLY A 42 -4.15 -0.94 11.14
C GLY A 42 -4.77 -0.05 10.07
N GLN A 43 -5.98 -0.41 9.67
CA GLN A 43 -6.73 0.30 8.64
C GLN A 43 -7.17 1.69 9.13
N SER A 44 -6.90 2.72 8.32
CA SER A 44 -7.29 4.11 8.63
C SER A 44 -8.80 4.29 8.81
N ALA A 45 -9.62 3.56 8.03
CA ALA A 45 -11.07 3.70 7.98
C ALA A 45 -11.81 3.16 9.21
N LEU A 46 -11.25 2.17 9.92
CA LEU A 46 -11.89 1.54 11.08
C LEU A 46 -11.69 2.32 12.39
N SER A 47 -10.86 3.37 12.38
CA SER A 47 -10.53 4.13 13.58
C SER A 47 -11.61 5.14 14.03
N SER A 48 -12.63 5.39 13.20
CA SER A 48 -13.79 6.24 13.56
C SER A 48 -14.95 5.48 14.20
N GLU A 49 -15.13 4.19 13.88
CA GLU A 49 -16.30 3.40 14.34
C GLU A 49 -16.07 2.65 15.64
N THR A 50 -14.81 2.48 16.06
CA THR A 50 -14.46 1.80 17.31
C THR A 50 -13.86 2.81 18.29
N PRO A 51 -14.64 3.35 19.25
CA PRO A 51 -14.15 4.30 20.27
C PRO A 51 -12.91 3.81 21.03
N GLN A 52 -12.75 2.49 21.13
CA GLN A 52 -11.63 1.83 21.78
C GLN A 52 -10.31 2.01 21.00
N LEU A 53 -10.36 2.04 19.67
CA LEU A 53 -9.21 2.32 18.82
C LEU A 53 -8.73 3.76 18.95
N GLN A 54 -9.65 4.72 19.19
CA GLN A 54 -9.24 6.10 19.47
C GLN A 54 -8.44 6.22 20.76
N LYS A 55 -8.90 5.58 21.85
CA LYS A 55 -8.15 5.53 23.12
C LYS A 55 -6.76 4.92 22.98
N LEU A 56 -6.58 4.03 22.00
CA LEU A 56 -5.30 3.43 21.70
C LEU A 56 -4.36 4.38 20.96
N LYS A 57 -4.86 5.15 20.00
CA LYS A 57 -4.06 6.13 19.25
C LYS A 57 -3.41 7.16 20.17
N ASP A 58 -4.08 7.54 21.26
CA ASP A 58 -3.53 8.47 22.26
C ASP A 58 -2.31 7.91 23.02
N ARG A 59 -2.11 6.59 23.05
CA ARG A 59 -0.96 5.95 23.72
C ARG A 59 0.27 5.85 22.83
N PHE A 60 0.11 5.94 21.51
CA PHE A 60 1.23 5.99 20.58
C PHE A 60 1.72 7.43 20.44
N ARG A 61 2.98 7.67 20.80
CA ARG A 61 3.61 9.00 20.65
C ARG A 61 3.77 9.43 19.19
N ILE A 62 3.83 8.47 18.27
CA ILE A 62 4.05 8.72 16.84
C ILE A 62 2.93 8.01 16.08
N ASN A 63 2.14 8.79 15.36
CA ASN A 63 1.13 8.30 14.43
C ASN A 63 1.60 8.58 13.01
N VAL A 64 1.83 7.53 12.22
CA VAL A 64 2.19 7.63 10.81
C VAL A 64 0.98 7.21 9.98
N GLN A 65 0.39 8.15 9.25
CA GLN A 65 -0.65 7.83 8.29
C GLN A 65 0.00 7.55 6.94
N LEU A 66 -0.16 6.31 6.46
CA LEU A 66 0.26 5.95 5.11
C LEU A 66 -0.81 6.45 4.14
N SER A 67 -0.40 7.25 3.15
CA SER A 67 -1.30 7.78 2.13
C SER A 67 -1.27 6.89 0.89
N ASP A 68 -2.35 6.90 0.09
CA ASP A 68 -2.40 6.13 -1.17
C ASP A 68 -1.31 6.55 -2.17
N THR A 69 -0.82 7.79 -2.07
CA THR A 69 0.29 8.29 -2.89
C THR A 69 1.60 7.54 -2.59
N ASP A 70 1.74 6.97 -1.40
CA ASP A 70 2.91 6.19 -0.99
C ASP A 70 2.87 4.75 -1.53
N VAL A 71 1.68 4.22 -1.83
CA VAL A 71 1.51 2.82 -2.26
C VAL A 71 2.10 2.57 -3.65
N GLU A 72 1.83 3.44 -4.63
CA GLU A 72 2.37 3.26 -6.00
C GLU A 72 3.90 3.33 -6.00
N THR A 73 4.46 4.26 -5.24
CA THR A 73 5.92 4.44 -5.10
C THR A 73 6.56 3.24 -4.38
N VAL A 74 5.93 2.72 -3.33
CA VAL A 74 6.44 1.59 -2.54
C VAL A 74 6.29 0.27 -3.30
N VAL A 75 5.17 0.03 -4.00
CA VAL A 75 5.02 -1.16 -4.85
C VAL A 75 6.08 -1.16 -5.95
N ARG A 76 6.30 -0.01 -6.63
CA ARG A 76 7.38 0.11 -7.64
C ARG A 76 8.76 -0.12 -7.03
N LYS A 77 9.03 0.40 -5.83
CA LYS A 77 10.33 0.25 -5.17
C LYS A 77 10.56 -1.11 -4.51
N VAL A 78 9.55 -1.82 -4.04
CA VAL A 78 9.74 -3.03 -3.23
C VAL A 78 9.42 -4.30 -4.03
N VAL A 79 8.44 -4.25 -4.93
CA VAL A 79 8.03 -5.41 -5.74
C VAL A 79 8.70 -5.42 -7.11
N LEU A 80 8.94 -4.23 -7.69
CA LEU A 80 9.46 -4.08 -9.05
C LEU A 80 10.90 -3.55 -9.11
N GLN A 81 11.58 -3.40 -7.97
CA GLN A 81 12.99 -2.99 -7.96
C GLN A 81 13.83 -3.96 -8.78
N LYS A 82 14.23 -3.50 -9.97
CA LYS A 82 15.23 -4.21 -10.76
C LYS A 82 16.58 -3.95 -10.15
N ARG A 83 17.45 -4.95 -10.26
CA ARG A 83 18.87 -4.70 -10.09
C ARG A 83 19.27 -3.60 -11.10
N ALA A 84 19.98 -2.58 -10.62
CA ALA A 84 20.32 -1.40 -11.43
C ALA A 84 21.10 -1.77 -12.71
N ASP A 85 21.87 -2.86 -12.67
CA ASP A 85 22.62 -3.41 -13.81
C ASP A 85 21.72 -3.97 -14.93
N ALA A 86 20.54 -4.50 -14.58
CA ALA A 86 19.60 -5.10 -15.53
C ALA A 86 18.70 -4.08 -16.23
N GLN A 87 18.57 -2.86 -15.69
CA GLN A 87 17.66 -1.84 -16.21
C GLN A 87 17.98 -1.45 -17.66
N VAL A 88 19.27 -1.33 -18.00
CA VAL A 88 19.72 -1.02 -19.37
C VAL A 88 19.36 -2.14 -20.35
N ALA A 89 19.51 -3.40 -19.93
CA ALA A 89 19.16 -4.54 -20.77
C ALA A 89 17.65 -4.60 -21.03
N VAL A 90 16.83 -4.37 -20.00
CA VAL A 90 15.37 -4.30 -20.11
C VAL A 90 14.95 -3.15 -21.03
N GLN A 91 15.54 -1.96 -20.86
CA GLN A 91 15.24 -0.79 -21.70
C GLN A 91 15.49 -1.09 -23.18
N ARG A 92 16.62 -1.72 -23.52
CA ARG A 92 16.93 -2.11 -24.90
C ARG A 92 15.91 -3.08 -25.48
N VAL A 93 15.49 -4.08 -24.70
CA VAL A 93 14.47 -5.06 -25.15
C VAL A 93 13.13 -4.36 -25.40
N LEU A 94 12.74 -3.43 -24.53
CA LEU A 94 11.50 -2.66 -24.70
C LEU A 94 11.57 -1.75 -25.94
N GLU A 95 12.68 -1.05 -26.14
CA GLU A 95 12.90 -0.18 -27.31
C GLU A 95 12.89 -0.98 -28.63
N ALA A 96 13.57 -2.13 -28.66
CA ALA A 96 13.59 -3.01 -29.82
C ALA A 96 12.20 -3.53 -30.21
N ASN A 97 11.27 -3.61 -29.25
CA ASN A 97 9.91 -4.11 -29.45
C ASN A 97 8.84 -3.01 -29.32
N ALA A 98 9.23 -1.74 -29.29
CA ALA A 98 8.31 -0.64 -29.01
C ALA A 98 7.12 -0.59 -29.97
N GLY A 99 7.34 -0.90 -31.26
CA GLY A 99 6.27 -0.95 -32.25
C GLY A 99 5.20 -2.00 -31.93
N GLU A 100 5.59 -3.20 -31.49
CA GLU A 100 4.66 -4.25 -31.10
C GLU A 100 3.96 -3.95 -29.77
N ILE A 101 4.66 -3.33 -28.83
CA ILE A 101 4.08 -2.88 -27.56
C ILE A 101 3.01 -1.81 -27.82
N SER A 102 3.28 -0.81 -28.65
CA SER A 102 2.34 0.27 -28.98
C SER A 102 1.10 -0.21 -29.74
N LYS A 103 1.18 -1.33 -30.49
CA LYS A 103 0.01 -1.93 -31.16
C LYS A 103 -0.97 -2.58 -30.18
N GLN A 104 -0.53 -2.95 -28.97
CA GLN A 104 -1.39 -3.61 -28.00
C GLN A 104 -2.56 -2.72 -27.61
N LEU A 105 -3.78 -3.20 -27.88
CA LEU A 105 -5.03 -2.52 -27.52
C LEU A 105 -5.10 -1.06 -28.01
N GLN A 106 -4.45 -0.74 -29.14
CA GLN A 106 -4.31 0.63 -29.68
C GLN A 106 -5.64 1.35 -29.94
N HIS A 107 -6.73 0.60 -30.12
CA HIS A 107 -8.09 1.12 -30.35
C HIS A 107 -8.95 1.19 -29.09
N THR A 108 -8.34 1.02 -27.91
CA THR A 108 -9.06 1.05 -26.62
C THR A 108 -8.62 2.25 -25.76
N GLY A 109 -9.38 2.53 -24.71
CA GLY A 109 -9.02 3.55 -23.72
C GLY A 109 -7.77 3.21 -22.88
N ILE A 110 -7.29 1.97 -22.93
CA ILE A 110 -6.15 1.46 -22.16
C ILE A 110 -4.86 1.29 -23.00
N LYS A 111 -4.81 1.89 -24.19
CA LYS A 111 -3.60 1.93 -25.03
C LYS A 111 -2.42 2.63 -24.34
N GLU A 112 -1.20 2.31 -24.77
CA GLU A 112 0.04 3.00 -24.36
C GLU A 112 -0.05 4.52 -24.64
N ARG A 113 0.50 5.32 -23.72
CA ARG A 113 0.74 6.75 -23.87
C ARG A 113 2.23 7.06 -23.73
N SER A 114 2.63 8.24 -24.18
CA SER A 114 4.04 8.69 -24.15
C SER A 114 4.64 8.69 -22.74
N GLU A 115 3.84 9.00 -21.71
CA GLU A 115 4.25 8.96 -20.29
C GLU A 115 4.67 7.56 -19.83
N ASP A 116 4.08 6.50 -20.41
CA ASP A 116 4.35 5.12 -20.00
C ASP A 116 5.79 4.70 -20.33
N ARG A 117 6.39 5.30 -21.36
CA ARG A 117 7.77 4.98 -21.78
C ARG A 117 8.81 5.37 -20.74
N GLN A 118 8.54 6.38 -19.92
CA GLN A 118 9.47 6.83 -18.88
C GLN A 118 9.60 5.82 -17.74
N VAL A 119 8.56 5.00 -17.54
CA VAL A 119 8.47 4.06 -16.42
C VAL A 119 8.50 2.60 -16.86
N ALA A 120 8.40 2.31 -18.17
CA ALA A 120 8.29 0.95 -18.71
C ALA A 120 9.41 -0.01 -18.26
N ALA A 121 10.66 0.45 -18.15
CA ALA A 121 11.76 -0.39 -17.67
C ALA A 121 11.65 -0.74 -16.18
N ALA A 122 11.14 0.20 -15.37
CA ALA A 122 10.89 -0.04 -13.95
C ALA A 122 9.71 -0.99 -13.77
N ASP A 123 8.66 -0.84 -14.59
CA ASP A 123 7.43 -1.63 -14.49
C ASP A 123 7.53 -3.03 -15.11
N TYR A 124 8.60 -3.33 -15.86
CA TYR A 124 8.79 -4.64 -16.49
C TYR A 124 8.71 -5.78 -15.45
N PRO A 125 7.98 -6.89 -15.71
CA PRO A 125 7.42 -7.32 -17.00
C PRO A 125 6.03 -6.78 -17.33
N LEU A 126 5.48 -5.87 -16.52
CA LEU A 126 4.16 -5.30 -16.77
C LEU A 126 4.23 -4.25 -17.88
N LEU A 127 3.70 -4.59 -19.06
CA LEU A 127 3.63 -3.68 -20.20
C LEU A 127 2.56 -2.58 -20.01
N PRO A 128 2.70 -1.41 -20.66
CA PRO A 128 1.81 -0.24 -20.47
C PRO A 128 0.31 -0.55 -20.53
N ALA A 129 -0.13 -1.32 -21.52
CA ALA A 129 -1.53 -1.67 -21.69
C ALA A 129 -2.08 -2.53 -20.52
N ARG A 130 -1.26 -3.41 -19.94
CA ARG A 130 -1.63 -4.24 -18.78
C ARG A 130 -1.71 -3.41 -17.50
N ARG A 131 -0.78 -2.46 -17.31
CA ARG A 131 -0.81 -1.51 -16.19
C ARG A 131 -2.11 -0.69 -16.21
N ARG A 132 -2.44 -0.11 -17.36
CA ARG A 132 -3.67 0.68 -17.56
C ARG A 132 -4.94 -0.14 -17.39
N PHE A 133 -4.93 -1.40 -17.80
CA PHE A 133 -6.04 -2.32 -17.53
C PHE A 133 -6.30 -2.45 -16.03
N TRP A 134 -5.26 -2.75 -15.24
CA TRP A 134 -5.40 -2.89 -13.79
C TRP A 134 -5.84 -1.59 -13.12
N GLU A 135 -5.30 -0.44 -13.52
CA GLU A 135 -5.76 0.86 -13.03
C GLU A 135 -7.22 1.15 -13.35
N ALA A 136 -7.72 0.70 -14.50
CA ALA A 136 -9.13 0.83 -14.87
C ALA A 136 -10.00 -0.12 -14.03
N CYS A 137 -9.54 -1.36 -13.82
CA CYS A 137 -10.21 -2.33 -12.94
C CYS A 137 -10.30 -1.81 -11.50
N PHE A 138 -9.18 -1.36 -10.91
CA PHE A 138 -9.15 -0.84 -9.54
C PHE A 138 -10.06 0.39 -9.40
N ARG A 139 -9.97 1.37 -10.32
CA ARG A 139 -10.90 2.52 -10.32
C ARG A 139 -12.37 2.10 -10.39
N SER A 140 -12.69 1.07 -11.15
CA SER A 140 -14.07 0.57 -11.26
C SER A 140 -14.54 -0.15 -10.00
N VAL A 141 -13.64 -0.84 -9.29
CA VAL A 141 -13.92 -1.49 -8.00
C VAL A 141 -14.06 -0.43 -6.91
N ASP A 142 -13.19 0.58 -6.89
CA ASP A 142 -13.23 1.70 -5.95
C ASP A 142 -14.50 2.54 -6.11
N ALA A 143 -14.99 2.73 -7.35
CA ALA A 143 -16.27 3.38 -7.62
C ALA A 143 -17.47 2.60 -7.03
N GLY A 144 -17.34 1.29 -6.83
CA GLY A 144 -18.30 0.48 -6.09
C GLY A 144 -18.15 0.61 -4.57
N GLY A 145 -16.94 0.94 -4.09
CA GLY A 145 -16.64 1.18 -2.67
C GLY A 145 -17.24 2.46 -2.10
N THR A 146 -17.49 3.48 -2.94
CA THR A 146 -18.20 4.70 -2.51
C THR A 146 -19.68 4.49 -2.24
N ASN A 147 -20.23 3.29 -2.49
CA ASN A 147 -21.59 2.89 -2.08
C ASN A 147 -21.62 2.01 -0.82
N SER A 148 -20.49 1.76 -0.16
CA SER A 148 -20.43 1.06 1.14
C SER A 148 -20.17 2.03 2.30
N GLN A 149 -20.71 3.26 2.20
CA GLN A 149 -20.95 4.15 3.33
C GLN A 149 -22.46 4.21 3.57
N LEU A 150 -23.01 3.20 4.24
CA LEU A 150 -24.33 3.25 4.89
C LEU A 150 -24.26 2.43 6.17
#